data_AF-A0A848DIL2-F1
#
_entry.id   AF-A0A848DIL2-F1
#
_cell.length_a   1.000
_cell.length_b   1.000
_cell.length_c   1.000
_cell.angle_alpha   90.00
_cell.angle_beta   90.00
_cell.angle_gamma   90.00
#
_symmetry.space_group_name_H-M   'P 1'
#
loop_
_entity.id
_entity.type
_entity.pdbx_description
1 polymer ?
#
loop_
_entity_poly.entity_id
_entity_poly.type
_entity_poly.pdbx_seq_one_letter_code
_entity_poly.pdbx_strand_id
1 'polypeptide(L)'
;MVELPYHDGGKDSDADAFLDELAEALREVRRGRFDKRLRRRGGRMGEVVDEFNELVGLQERRNRELLRISRVVGRDGRMLERLDEESYDGAWADTAHAVNALIDDLARPTAEIARVIVAVADGDLSQHMALEIEGRPLRGEFLRIGRTVNTMVDQLSSFADEVTRVAREVGTEGALGGQADVRGVSGTWRALTDSVNTMASNLTNQVRSISSAATAIAQGDLSRRITVSARGEVAELADTINSLTDTLRLFADEVTRVAREVGTEGRLGGQAEVPNVAGTWKDLTDAVNLMAANLTDQVRGIAQVSTAVARGDLSQKITVDARGEILELKSTVNTMVDQLSSFADEVTRVAREVGTEGKLGGQAAVPNVSGTWRDLTESVNQLASNLTGQVRNIAQVTTAVANGDLSQKITVDARGEILELKSTVNTMVDQLSSFADEVTRVAREVG
;
A
#
# COMPACT_ATOMS: atom_id res chain seq x y z
N MET A 1 30.86 -115.25 -89.89
CA MET A 1 30.89 -115.74 -88.49
C MET A 1 30.72 -114.52 -87.60
N VAL A 2 29.93 -114.67 -86.56
CA VAL A 2 29.13 -113.66 -85.86
C VAL A 2 29.84 -113.16 -84.59
N GLU A 3 29.55 -111.89 -84.21
CA GLU A 3 29.61 -111.28 -82.86
C GLU A 3 30.99 -111.03 -82.19
N LEU A 4 31.30 -109.91 -81.51
CA LEU A 4 30.54 -108.79 -80.91
C LEU A 4 31.44 -107.53 -80.84
N PRO A 5 30.89 -106.30 -80.82
CA PRO A 5 31.64 -105.07 -80.59
C PRO A 5 31.81 -104.77 -79.08
N TYR A 6 33.03 -104.42 -78.66
CA TYR A 6 33.30 -103.94 -77.30
C TYR A 6 32.99 -102.43 -77.23
N HIS A 7 31.94 -102.09 -76.50
CA HIS A 7 31.42 -100.74 -76.29
C HIS A 7 32.24 -100.04 -75.20
N ASP A 8 33.12 -99.10 -75.55
CA ASP A 8 33.84 -98.23 -74.60
C ASP A 8 33.54 -96.74 -74.81
N GLY A 9 32.30 -96.42 -75.22
CA GLY A 9 31.83 -95.06 -75.50
C GLY A 9 30.77 -94.53 -74.51
N GLY A 10 30.47 -95.27 -73.44
CA GLY A 10 29.36 -94.97 -72.53
C GLY A 10 29.74 -94.19 -71.27
N LYS A 11 31.02 -94.21 -70.83
CA LYS A 11 31.47 -93.59 -69.58
C LYS A 11 31.86 -92.11 -69.72
N ASP A 12 32.44 -91.70 -70.86
CA ASP A 12 32.79 -90.29 -71.12
C ASP A 12 31.54 -89.42 -71.41
N SER A 13 30.53 -90.00 -72.07
CA SER A 13 29.26 -89.33 -72.38
C SER A 13 28.44 -88.94 -71.14
N ASP A 14 28.41 -89.80 -70.11
CA ASP A 14 27.66 -89.54 -68.86
C ASP A 14 28.38 -88.52 -67.95
N ALA A 15 29.72 -88.47 -68.03
CA ALA A 15 30.52 -87.46 -67.33
C ALA A 15 30.36 -86.07 -67.96
N ASP A 16 30.40 -85.96 -69.28
CA ASP A 16 30.19 -84.70 -69.99
C ASP A 16 28.76 -84.16 -69.76
N ALA A 17 27.75 -85.03 -69.83
CA ALA A 17 26.36 -84.66 -69.53
C ALA A 17 26.17 -84.18 -68.08
N PHE A 18 26.88 -84.79 -67.11
CA PHE A 18 26.88 -84.33 -65.72
C PHE A 18 27.55 -82.96 -65.56
N LEU A 19 28.68 -82.73 -66.22
CA LEU A 19 29.37 -81.44 -66.18
C LEU A 19 28.54 -80.32 -66.81
N ASP A 20 27.79 -80.60 -67.88
CA ASP A 20 26.85 -79.66 -68.47
C ASP A 20 25.68 -79.32 -67.52
N GLU A 21 25.10 -80.32 -66.86
CA GLU A 21 24.05 -80.13 -65.85
C GLU A 21 24.56 -79.32 -64.64
N LEU A 22 25.74 -79.67 -64.13
CA LEU A 22 26.41 -78.94 -63.04
C LEU A 22 26.73 -77.50 -63.46
N ALA A 23 27.24 -77.28 -64.67
CA ALA A 23 27.53 -75.95 -65.19
C ALA A 23 26.26 -75.11 -65.34
N GLU A 24 25.15 -75.69 -65.80
CA GLU A 24 23.85 -75.02 -65.85
C GLU A 24 23.34 -74.68 -64.44
N ALA A 25 23.38 -75.63 -63.50
CA ALA A 25 22.98 -75.41 -62.12
C ALA A 25 23.82 -74.31 -61.45
N LEU A 26 25.14 -74.30 -61.67
CA LEU A 26 26.03 -73.23 -61.22
C LEU A 26 25.69 -71.87 -61.86
N ARG A 27 25.34 -71.83 -63.15
CA ARG A 27 24.89 -70.59 -63.81
C ARG A 27 23.60 -70.03 -63.20
N GLU A 28 22.66 -70.91 -62.84
CA GLU A 28 21.39 -70.53 -62.22
C GLU A 28 21.60 -70.03 -60.78
N VAL A 29 22.41 -70.74 -59.98
CA VAL A 29 22.78 -70.30 -58.63
C VAL A 29 23.53 -68.96 -58.68
N ARG A 30 24.44 -68.78 -59.65
CA ARG A 30 25.13 -67.50 -59.88
C ARG A 30 24.18 -66.34 -60.21
N ARG A 31 23.01 -66.63 -60.79
CA ARG A 31 21.93 -65.64 -61.03
C ARG A 31 21.02 -65.41 -59.82
N GLY A 32 21.32 -66.04 -58.67
CA GLY A 32 20.55 -65.92 -57.43
C GLY A 32 19.36 -66.88 -57.30
N ARG A 33 19.26 -67.89 -58.17
CA ARG A 33 18.20 -68.92 -58.10
C ARG A 33 18.66 -70.08 -57.23
N PHE A 34 18.45 -69.95 -55.91
CA PHE A 34 18.88 -70.94 -54.92
C PHE A 34 17.90 -72.09 -54.71
N ASP A 35 16.80 -72.16 -55.46
CA ASP A 35 15.83 -73.27 -55.45
C ASP A 35 16.29 -74.48 -56.28
N LYS A 36 17.33 -74.30 -57.11
CA LYS A 36 17.87 -75.37 -57.96
C LYS A 36 18.57 -76.46 -57.15
N ARG A 37 18.29 -77.72 -57.50
CA ARG A 37 18.92 -78.91 -56.93
C ARG A 37 19.32 -79.86 -58.06
N LEU A 38 20.53 -80.40 -57.96
CA LEU A 38 20.98 -81.48 -58.83
C LEU A 38 20.37 -82.81 -58.37
N ARG A 39 20.07 -83.69 -59.32
CA ARG A 39 19.49 -85.01 -59.03
C ARG A 39 20.52 -85.91 -58.36
N ARG A 40 20.12 -86.59 -57.28
CA ARG A 40 20.99 -87.54 -56.54
C ARG A 40 21.49 -88.66 -57.45
N ARG A 41 22.78 -88.97 -57.33
CA ARG A 41 23.50 -90.00 -58.11
C ARG A 41 24.41 -90.79 -57.16
N GLY A 42 24.92 -91.94 -57.60
CA GLY A 42 25.90 -92.74 -56.85
C GLY A 42 27.35 -92.44 -57.25
N GLY A 43 28.31 -92.79 -56.39
CA GLY A 43 29.75 -92.58 -56.63
C GLY A 43 30.18 -91.12 -56.51
N ARG A 44 31.36 -90.76 -57.06
CA ARG A 44 31.97 -89.42 -56.89
C ARG A 44 31.12 -88.28 -57.46
N MET A 45 30.33 -88.52 -58.51
CA MET A 45 29.38 -87.53 -59.03
C MET A 45 28.25 -87.27 -58.03
N GLY A 46 27.82 -88.30 -57.30
CA GLY A 46 26.87 -88.19 -56.20
C GLY A 46 27.38 -87.32 -55.06
N GLU A 47 28.63 -87.53 -54.64
CA GLU A 47 29.30 -86.69 -53.64
C GLU A 47 29.31 -85.21 -54.06
N VAL A 48 29.67 -84.92 -55.31
CA VAL A 48 29.64 -83.53 -55.84
C VAL A 48 28.21 -82.95 -55.86
N VAL A 49 27.20 -83.77 -56.18
CA VAL A 49 25.79 -83.36 -56.15
C VAL A 49 25.33 -83.04 -54.73
N ASP A 50 25.69 -83.86 -53.76
CA ASP A 50 25.30 -83.67 -52.37
C ASP A 50 25.96 -82.41 -51.80
N GLU A 51 27.26 -82.22 -52.01
CA GLU A 51 27.99 -81.00 -51.62
C GLU A 51 27.43 -79.74 -52.32
N PHE A 52 27.11 -79.83 -53.61
CA PHE A 52 26.46 -78.73 -54.32
C PHE A 52 25.09 -78.39 -53.72
N ASN A 53 24.26 -79.41 -53.48
CA ASN A 53 22.90 -79.21 -52.95
C ASN A 53 22.93 -78.68 -51.51
N GLU A 54 23.89 -79.11 -50.69
CA GLU A 54 24.11 -78.59 -49.34
C GLU A 54 24.56 -77.14 -49.37
N LEU A 55 25.54 -76.79 -50.20
CA LEU A 55 26.01 -75.42 -50.38
C LEU A 55 24.88 -74.50 -50.86
N VAL A 56 24.10 -74.92 -51.87
CA VAL A 56 22.95 -74.13 -52.36
C VAL A 56 21.86 -74.02 -51.30
N GLY A 57 21.61 -75.08 -50.54
CA GLY A 57 20.67 -75.06 -49.40
C GLY A 57 21.12 -74.09 -48.30
N LEU A 58 22.41 -74.03 -48.00
CA LEU A 58 22.99 -73.06 -47.06
C LEU A 58 22.82 -71.62 -47.58
N GLN A 59 23.10 -71.36 -48.87
CA GLN A 59 22.89 -70.06 -49.50
C GLN A 59 21.44 -69.60 -49.43
N GLU A 60 20.51 -70.50 -49.72
CA GLU A 60 19.08 -70.21 -49.70
C GLU A 60 18.60 -69.84 -48.28
N ARG A 61 19.00 -70.63 -47.26
CA ARG A 61 18.67 -70.36 -45.86
C ARG A 61 19.23 -69.02 -45.41
N ARG A 62 20.51 -68.76 -45.68
CA ARG A 62 21.19 -67.50 -45.35
C ARG A 62 20.51 -66.29 -46.00
N ASN A 63 20.15 -66.38 -47.27
CA ASN A 63 19.46 -65.29 -47.96
C ASN A 63 18.07 -65.02 -47.35
N ARG A 64 17.31 -66.08 -47.03
CA ARG A 64 16.03 -65.94 -46.31
C ARG A 64 16.20 -65.27 -44.95
N GLU A 65 17.26 -65.63 -44.24
CA GLU A 65 17.54 -65.13 -42.89
C GLU A 65 18.00 -63.66 -42.90
N LEU A 66 18.84 -63.27 -43.86
CA LEU A 66 19.19 -61.86 -44.10
C LEU A 66 17.97 -61.01 -44.46
N LEU A 67 17.06 -61.53 -45.30
CA LEU A 67 15.82 -60.84 -45.65
C LEU A 67 14.87 -60.73 -44.45
N ARG A 68 14.83 -61.75 -43.57
CA ARG A 68 14.08 -61.73 -42.32
C ARG A 68 14.61 -60.65 -41.39
N ILE A 69 15.90 -60.66 -41.09
CA ILE A 69 16.53 -59.69 -40.19
C ILE A 69 16.44 -58.27 -40.73
N SER A 70 16.65 -58.07 -42.04
CA SER A 70 16.46 -56.76 -42.67
C SER A 70 15.05 -56.20 -42.46
N ARG A 71 14.01 -57.07 -42.50
CA ARG A 71 12.62 -56.67 -42.23
C ARG A 71 12.39 -56.40 -40.74
N VAL A 72 12.78 -57.33 -39.88
CA VAL A 72 12.48 -57.28 -38.44
C VAL A 72 13.22 -56.14 -37.75
N VAL A 73 14.50 -55.95 -38.04
CA VAL A 73 15.30 -54.86 -37.46
C VAL A 73 15.01 -53.54 -38.17
N GLY A 74 15.00 -53.54 -39.51
CA GLY A 74 14.90 -52.32 -40.29
C GLY A 74 13.50 -51.72 -40.39
N ARG A 75 12.45 -52.55 -40.56
CA ARG A 75 11.06 -52.07 -40.70
C ARG A 75 10.27 -52.16 -39.41
N ASP A 76 10.40 -53.28 -38.70
CA ASP A 76 9.60 -53.52 -37.49
C ASP A 76 10.26 -52.92 -36.24
N GLY A 77 11.49 -52.40 -36.35
CA GLY A 77 12.21 -51.72 -35.28
C GLY A 77 12.66 -52.62 -34.13
N ARG A 78 12.63 -53.94 -34.31
CA ARG A 78 13.03 -54.91 -33.27
C ARG A 78 14.54 -55.07 -33.25
N MET A 79 15.21 -54.09 -32.64
CA MET A 79 16.67 -53.98 -32.61
C MET A 79 17.41 -55.05 -31.79
N LEU A 80 16.68 -55.94 -31.10
CA LEU A 80 17.23 -57.08 -30.34
C LEU A 80 17.31 -58.37 -31.17
N GLU A 81 16.71 -58.39 -32.35
CA GLU A 81 16.73 -59.57 -33.22
C GLU A 81 18.12 -59.75 -33.86
N ARG A 82 18.63 -60.99 -33.92
CA ARG A 82 19.95 -61.33 -34.45
C ARG A 82 19.85 -62.48 -35.46
N LEU A 83 20.81 -62.52 -36.40
CA LEU A 83 21.07 -63.72 -37.20
C LEU A 83 21.58 -64.82 -36.27
N ASP A 84 21.15 -66.05 -36.53
CA ASP A 84 21.69 -67.22 -35.85
C ASP A 84 23.14 -67.49 -36.31
N GLU A 85 24.12 -67.25 -35.44
CA GLU A 85 25.54 -67.46 -35.73
C GLU A 85 25.96 -68.93 -35.63
N GLU A 86 25.31 -69.71 -34.76
CA GLU A 86 25.70 -71.10 -34.45
C GLU A 86 25.37 -72.07 -35.60
N SER A 87 24.44 -71.69 -36.47
CA SER A 87 24.07 -72.44 -37.67
C SER A 87 25.05 -72.29 -38.86
N TYR A 88 26.13 -71.50 -38.72
CA TYR A 88 27.11 -71.25 -39.77
C TYR A 88 28.53 -71.54 -39.29
N ASP A 89 29.39 -71.95 -40.23
CA ASP A 89 30.81 -72.20 -39.98
C ASP A 89 31.71 -71.30 -40.85
N GLY A 90 32.93 -71.06 -40.35
CA GLY A 90 33.97 -70.30 -41.06
C GLY A 90 33.52 -68.90 -41.48
N ALA A 91 33.83 -68.51 -42.72
CA ALA A 91 33.51 -67.17 -43.24
C ALA A 91 31.99 -66.85 -43.27
N TRP A 92 31.11 -67.86 -43.23
CA TRP A 92 29.67 -67.64 -43.12
C TRP A 92 29.28 -67.17 -41.72
N ALA A 93 29.90 -67.74 -40.68
CA ALA A 93 29.75 -67.29 -39.30
C ALA A 93 30.28 -65.85 -39.14
N ASP A 94 31.46 -65.56 -39.69
CA ASP A 94 32.03 -64.21 -39.67
C ASP A 94 31.09 -63.18 -40.31
N THR A 95 30.37 -63.56 -41.37
CA THR A 95 29.39 -62.68 -42.03
C THR A 95 28.16 -62.44 -41.14
N ALA A 96 27.64 -63.49 -40.50
CA ALA A 96 26.51 -63.37 -39.58
C ALA A 96 26.89 -62.48 -38.38
N HIS A 97 28.08 -62.71 -37.83
CA HIS A 97 28.66 -61.91 -36.76
C HIS A 97 28.83 -60.44 -37.17
N ALA A 98 29.35 -60.16 -38.37
CA ALA A 98 29.50 -58.80 -38.86
C ALA A 98 28.16 -58.06 -39.00
N VAL A 99 27.09 -58.74 -39.43
CA VAL A 99 25.75 -58.15 -39.50
C VAL A 99 25.18 -57.91 -38.11
N ASN A 100 25.34 -58.86 -37.18
CA ASN A 100 24.90 -58.70 -35.79
C ASN A 100 25.63 -57.53 -35.11
N ALA A 101 26.95 -57.42 -35.30
CA ALA A 101 27.74 -56.30 -34.80
C ALA A 101 27.26 -54.95 -35.36
N LEU A 102 26.91 -54.88 -36.66
CA LEU A 102 26.32 -53.67 -37.25
C LEU A 102 24.96 -53.33 -36.63
N ILE A 103 24.13 -54.32 -36.33
CA ILE A 103 22.84 -54.11 -35.65
C ILE A 103 23.10 -53.56 -34.25
N ASP A 104 24.05 -54.13 -33.50
CA ASP A 104 24.43 -53.66 -32.17
C ASP A 104 24.96 -52.23 -32.18
N ASP A 105 25.87 -51.91 -33.11
CA ASP A 105 26.47 -50.58 -33.26
C ASP A 105 25.44 -49.49 -33.61
N LEU A 106 24.30 -49.86 -34.22
CA LEU A 106 23.18 -48.95 -34.51
C LEU A 106 22.11 -48.93 -33.40
N ALA A 107 21.83 -50.07 -32.80
CA ALA A 107 20.79 -50.25 -31.79
C ALA A 107 21.13 -49.51 -30.50
N ARG A 108 22.37 -49.65 -30.02
CA ARG A 108 22.78 -49.14 -28.71
C ARG A 108 22.72 -47.61 -28.60
N PRO A 109 23.27 -46.81 -29.54
CA PRO A 109 23.12 -45.36 -29.47
C PRO A 109 21.67 -44.90 -29.59
N THR A 110 20.86 -45.60 -30.39
CA THR A 110 19.43 -45.30 -30.56
C THR A 110 18.66 -45.53 -29.26
N ALA A 111 18.96 -46.61 -28.53
CA ALA A 111 18.38 -46.89 -27.22
C ALA A 111 18.80 -45.83 -26.19
N GLU A 112 20.07 -45.40 -26.19
CA GLU A 112 20.54 -44.33 -25.30
C GLU A 112 19.86 -42.98 -25.58
N ILE A 113 19.64 -42.62 -26.85
CA ILE A 113 18.88 -41.41 -27.20
C ILE A 113 17.46 -41.49 -26.64
N ALA A 114 16.79 -42.64 -26.82
CA ALA A 114 15.44 -42.84 -26.32
C ALA A 114 15.38 -42.71 -24.79
N ARG A 115 16.36 -43.28 -24.07
CA ARG A 115 16.45 -43.19 -22.60
C ARG A 115 16.53 -41.73 -22.14
N VAL A 116 17.39 -40.92 -22.77
CA VAL A 116 17.55 -39.50 -22.39
C VAL A 116 16.30 -38.69 -22.73
N ILE A 117 15.65 -38.96 -23.86
CA ILE A 117 14.39 -38.28 -24.21
C ILE A 117 13.29 -38.61 -23.19
N VAL A 118 13.19 -39.88 -22.76
CA VAL A 118 12.24 -40.27 -21.70
C VAL A 118 12.56 -39.55 -20.39
N ALA A 119 13.82 -39.50 -19.98
CA ALA A 119 14.24 -38.77 -18.78
C ALA A 119 13.85 -37.29 -18.84
N VAL A 120 14.12 -36.62 -19.97
CA VAL A 120 13.72 -35.21 -20.18
C VAL A 120 12.21 -35.04 -20.14
N ALA A 121 11.43 -35.98 -20.71
CA ALA A 121 9.97 -35.95 -20.68
C ALA A 121 9.41 -36.13 -19.25
N ASP A 122 10.08 -36.93 -18.42
CA ASP A 122 9.77 -37.13 -17.01
C ASP A 122 10.28 -35.97 -16.11
N GLY A 123 11.00 -35.00 -16.69
CA GLY A 123 11.55 -33.83 -16.00
C GLY A 123 12.91 -34.06 -15.34
N ASP A 124 13.55 -35.21 -15.55
CA ASP A 124 14.92 -35.47 -15.11
C ASP A 124 15.93 -34.90 -16.13
N LEU A 125 16.34 -33.65 -15.88
CA LEU A 125 17.31 -32.92 -16.70
C LEU A 125 18.77 -33.18 -16.29
N SER A 126 19.01 -34.09 -15.33
CA SER A 126 20.36 -34.49 -14.93
C SER A 126 20.96 -35.58 -15.82
N GLN A 127 20.14 -36.20 -16.68
CA GLN A 127 20.54 -37.33 -17.50
C GLN A 127 21.13 -36.88 -18.84
N HIS A 128 22.39 -37.22 -19.07
CA HIS A 128 23.07 -37.00 -20.35
C HIS A 128 23.18 -38.30 -21.15
N MET A 129 23.29 -38.15 -22.47
CA MET A 129 23.67 -39.24 -23.36
C MET A 129 25.14 -39.57 -23.14
N ALA A 130 25.42 -40.84 -22.87
CA ALA A 130 26.78 -41.34 -22.76
C ALA A 130 27.49 -41.17 -24.12
N LEU A 131 28.62 -40.47 -24.12
CA LEU A 131 29.46 -40.32 -25.32
C LEU A 131 30.39 -41.52 -25.55
N GLU A 132 30.35 -42.49 -24.64
CA GLU A 132 31.07 -43.75 -24.67
C GLU A 132 30.14 -44.86 -24.18
N ILE A 133 30.00 -45.94 -24.95
CA ILE A 133 29.12 -47.08 -24.63
C ILE A 133 29.98 -48.35 -24.66
N GLU A 134 29.97 -49.10 -23.56
CA GLU A 134 30.77 -50.34 -23.40
C GLU A 134 32.27 -50.17 -23.74
N GLY A 135 32.88 -49.06 -23.31
CA GLY A 135 34.31 -48.79 -23.55
C GLY A 135 34.64 -48.29 -24.96
N ARG A 136 33.62 -48.03 -25.79
CA ARG A 136 33.80 -47.52 -27.16
C ARG A 136 33.23 -46.10 -27.29
N PRO A 137 34.05 -45.11 -27.67
CA PRO A 137 33.58 -43.75 -27.87
C PRO A 137 32.66 -43.70 -29.09
N LEU A 138 31.57 -42.94 -28.99
CA LEU A 138 30.74 -42.60 -30.14
C LEU A 138 31.57 -41.85 -31.17
N ARG A 139 31.35 -42.15 -32.45
CA ARG A 139 32.05 -41.54 -33.58
C ARG A 139 31.07 -41.06 -34.64
N GLY A 140 31.57 -40.18 -35.51
CA GLY A 140 30.83 -39.66 -36.65
C GLY A 140 29.49 -39.05 -36.24
N GLU A 141 28.41 -39.51 -36.89
CA GLU A 141 27.07 -38.96 -36.71
C GLU A 141 26.51 -39.17 -35.30
N PHE A 142 26.74 -40.34 -34.69
CA PHE A 142 26.26 -40.61 -33.33
C PHE A 142 26.90 -39.69 -32.28
N LEU A 143 28.18 -39.34 -32.46
CA LEU A 143 28.83 -38.36 -31.59
C LEU A 143 28.22 -36.96 -31.76
N ARG A 144 27.89 -36.57 -33.00
CA ARG A 144 27.24 -35.29 -33.28
C ARG A 144 25.86 -35.22 -32.65
N ILE A 145 25.06 -36.28 -32.79
CA ILE A 145 23.73 -36.40 -32.18
C ILE A 145 23.87 -36.33 -30.66
N GLY A 146 24.76 -37.12 -30.05
CA GLY A 146 24.93 -37.13 -28.60
C GLY A 146 25.34 -35.78 -28.02
N ARG A 147 26.25 -35.06 -28.69
CA ARG A 147 26.59 -33.68 -28.29
C ARG A 147 25.40 -32.72 -28.41
N THR A 148 24.58 -32.88 -29.44
CA THR A 148 23.39 -32.03 -29.65
C THR A 148 22.33 -32.31 -28.59
N VAL A 149 22.06 -33.58 -28.28
CA VAL A 149 21.16 -33.99 -27.20
C VAL A 149 21.65 -33.46 -25.86
N ASN A 150 22.93 -33.62 -25.53
CA ASN A 150 23.49 -33.11 -24.28
C ASN A 150 23.40 -31.58 -24.19
N THR A 151 23.68 -30.86 -25.28
CA THR A 151 23.51 -29.40 -25.32
C THR A 151 22.06 -28.99 -25.06
N MET A 152 21.09 -29.75 -25.59
CA MET A 152 19.67 -29.50 -25.36
C MET A 152 19.28 -29.77 -23.89
N VAL A 153 19.78 -30.85 -23.29
CA VAL A 153 19.58 -31.15 -21.85
C VAL A 153 20.18 -30.03 -20.99
N ASP A 154 21.40 -29.60 -21.28
CA ASP A 154 22.08 -28.52 -20.54
C ASP A 154 21.30 -27.20 -20.60
N GLN A 155 20.77 -26.86 -21.79
CA GLN A 155 19.93 -25.67 -21.97
C GLN A 155 18.62 -25.74 -21.18
N LEU A 156 17.97 -26.91 -21.18
CA LEU A 156 16.76 -27.15 -20.40
C LEU A 156 17.02 -27.05 -18.90
N SER A 157 18.07 -27.72 -18.41
CA SER A 157 18.43 -27.71 -16.99
C SER A 157 18.73 -26.28 -16.53
N SER A 158 19.59 -25.57 -17.25
CA SER A 158 19.95 -24.20 -16.91
C SER A 158 18.74 -23.26 -16.93
N PHE A 159 17.81 -23.43 -17.87
CA PHE A 159 16.58 -22.63 -17.90
C PHE A 159 15.64 -22.96 -16.73
N ALA A 160 15.46 -24.25 -16.43
CA ALA A 160 14.60 -24.70 -15.32
C ALA A 160 15.11 -24.20 -13.97
N ASP A 161 16.42 -24.32 -13.73
CA ASP A 161 17.07 -23.81 -12.53
C ASP A 161 16.86 -22.30 -12.39
N GLU A 162 17.03 -21.57 -13.49
CA GLU A 162 16.97 -20.12 -13.49
C GLU A 162 15.54 -19.58 -13.30
N VAL A 163 14.55 -20.19 -13.96
CA VAL A 163 13.14 -19.84 -13.75
C VAL A 163 12.72 -20.14 -12.32
N THR A 164 13.13 -21.29 -11.77
CA THR A 164 12.83 -21.65 -10.38
C THR A 164 13.45 -20.66 -9.41
N ARG A 165 14.71 -20.27 -9.65
CA ARG A 165 15.43 -19.28 -8.84
C ARG A 165 14.74 -17.92 -8.86
N VAL A 166 14.42 -17.38 -10.04
CA VAL A 166 13.76 -16.08 -10.19
C VAL A 166 12.36 -16.09 -9.59
N ALA A 167 11.59 -17.16 -9.80
CA ALA A 167 10.27 -17.32 -9.21
C ALA A 167 10.33 -17.30 -7.67
N ARG A 168 11.34 -17.95 -7.08
CA ARG A 168 11.57 -17.91 -5.62
C ARG A 168 12.01 -16.53 -5.14
N GLU A 169 13.03 -15.94 -5.75
CA GLU A 169 13.58 -14.65 -5.31
C GLU A 169 12.56 -13.52 -5.44
N VAL A 170 11.97 -13.35 -6.62
CA VAL A 170 11.06 -12.23 -6.90
C VAL A 170 9.64 -12.54 -6.41
N GLY A 171 9.19 -13.78 -6.54
CA GLY A 171 7.81 -14.18 -6.24
C GLY A 171 7.54 -14.52 -4.78
N THR A 172 8.47 -15.18 -4.08
CA THR A 172 8.22 -15.65 -2.70
C THR A 172 9.07 -14.95 -1.64
N GLU A 173 10.35 -14.69 -1.93
CA GLU A 173 11.28 -14.09 -0.95
C GLU A 173 11.22 -12.56 -0.95
N GLY A 174 10.64 -11.94 -1.97
CA GLY A 174 10.58 -10.49 -2.11
C GLY A 174 11.95 -9.85 -2.37
N ALA A 175 12.95 -10.64 -2.77
CA ALA A 175 14.25 -10.18 -3.23
C ALA A 175 14.11 -9.58 -4.64
N LEU A 176 13.66 -8.32 -4.67
CA LEU A 176 13.35 -7.62 -5.92
C LEU A 176 14.62 -7.33 -6.74
N GLY A 177 14.52 -7.51 -8.06
CA GLY A 177 15.62 -7.29 -9.01
C GLY A 177 16.28 -8.56 -9.54
N GLY A 178 15.86 -9.73 -9.08
CA GLY A 178 16.29 -11.01 -9.66
C GLY A 178 15.87 -11.11 -11.13
N GLN A 179 16.81 -11.49 -12.00
CA GLN A 179 16.59 -11.72 -13.43
C GLN A 179 17.21 -13.06 -13.82
N ALA A 180 16.60 -13.70 -14.81
CA ALA A 180 17.07 -14.91 -15.43
C ALA A 180 18.19 -14.61 -16.43
N ASP A 181 19.37 -15.19 -16.20
CA ASP A 181 20.51 -15.23 -17.12
C ASP A 181 20.79 -16.68 -17.54
N VAL A 182 20.29 -17.05 -18.73
CA VAL A 182 20.51 -18.37 -19.31
C VAL A 182 21.46 -18.25 -20.49
N ARG A 183 22.65 -18.84 -20.38
CA ARG A 183 23.70 -18.71 -21.40
C ARG A 183 23.36 -19.52 -22.66
N GLY A 184 23.70 -18.97 -23.82
CA GLY A 184 23.60 -19.70 -25.09
C GLY A 184 22.18 -19.88 -25.63
N VAL A 185 21.17 -19.21 -25.04
CA VAL A 185 19.79 -19.28 -25.52
C VAL A 185 19.57 -18.47 -26.80
N SER A 186 18.80 -19.04 -27.71
CA SER A 186 18.39 -18.42 -28.98
C SER A 186 16.99 -18.87 -29.36
N GLY A 187 16.36 -18.17 -30.31
CA GLY A 187 14.98 -18.46 -30.72
C GLY A 187 14.00 -18.40 -29.54
N THR A 188 13.17 -19.43 -29.42
CA THR A 188 12.13 -19.53 -28.38
C THR A 188 12.70 -19.43 -26.96
N TRP A 189 13.88 -19.99 -26.70
CA TRP A 189 14.50 -19.93 -25.38
C TRP A 189 14.80 -18.50 -24.93
N ARG A 190 15.32 -17.68 -25.84
CA ARG A 190 15.56 -16.26 -25.56
C ARG A 190 14.26 -15.52 -25.29
N ALA A 191 13.24 -15.75 -26.11
CA ALA A 191 11.93 -15.10 -25.93
C ALA A 191 11.29 -15.46 -24.57
N LEU A 192 11.45 -16.70 -24.12
CA LEU A 192 10.97 -17.14 -22.80
C LEU A 192 11.75 -16.47 -21.66
N THR A 193 13.09 -16.45 -21.73
CA THR A 193 13.94 -15.76 -20.76
C THR A 193 13.60 -14.26 -20.68
N ASP A 194 13.43 -13.60 -21.83
CA ASP A 194 13.05 -12.18 -21.90
C ASP A 194 11.67 -11.92 -21.30
N SER A 195 10.72 -12.85 -21.52
CA SER A 195 9.37 -12.76 -20.94
C SER A 195 9.40 -12.89 -19.42
N VAL A 196 10.15 -13.85 -18.87
CA VAL A 196 10.35 -14.01 -17.42
C VAL A 196 11.02 -12.76 -16.83
N ASN A 197 12.05 -12.23 -17.49
CA ASN A 197 12.72 -11.00 -17.07
C ASN A 197 11.81 -9.76 -17.10
N THR A 198 10.94 -9.68 -18.10
CA THR A 198 9.94 -8.60 -18.19
C THR A 198 8.95 -8.69 -17.04
N MET A 199 8.44 -9.88 -16.74
CA MET A 199 7.55 -10.09 -15.59
C MET A 199 8.25 -9.74 -14.26
N ALA A 200 9.46 -10.24 -14.04
CA ALA A 200 10.24 -9.99 -12.83
C ALA A 200 10.56 -8.50 -12.64
N SER A 201 10.95 -7.81 -13.72
CA SER A 201 11.22 -6.37 -13.72
C SER A 201 9.96 -5.56 -13.42
N ASN A 202 8.82 -5.91 -14.03
CA ASN A 202 7.55 -5.24 -13.78
C ASN A 202 7.13 -5.37 -12.30
N LEU A 203 7.13 -6.58 -11.76
CA LEU A 203 6.82 -6.83 -10.34
C LEU A 203 7.78 -6.08 -9.41
N THR A 204 9.09 -6.13 -9.71
CA THR A 204 10.12 -5.39 -8.96
C THR A 204 9.84 -3.89 -8.93
N ASN A 205 9.61 -3.29 -10.08
CA ASN A 205 9.37 -1.84 -10.18
C ASN A 205 8.06 -1.43 -9.50
N GLN A 206 7.02 -2.24 -9.64
CA GLN A 206 5.71 -2.03 -9.02
C GLN A 206 5.80 -2.07 -7.49
N VAL A 207 6.31 -3.15 -6.91
CA VAL A 207 6.42 -3.31 -5.46
C VAL A 207 7.36 -2.26 -4.86
N ARG A 208 8.50 -1.98 -5.52
CA ARG A 208 9.44 -0.96 -5.04
C ARG A 208 8.84 0.44 -5.06
N SER A 209 8.05 0.78 -6.09
CA SER A 209 7.37 2.08 -6.18
C SER A 209 6.33 2.24 -5.08
N ILE A 210 5.52 1.20 -4.83
CA ILE A 210 4.52 1.19 -3.76
C ILE A 210 5.19 1.32 -2.39
N SER A 211 6.26 0.55 -2.15
CA SER A 211 7.02 0.61 -0.89
C SER A 211 7.64 1.99 -0.64
N SER A 212 8.20 2.61 -1.67
CA SER A 212 8.76 3.97 -1.55
C SER A 212 7.68 5.01 -1.26
N ALA A 213 6.51 4.93 -1.91
CA ALA A 213 5.39 5.82 -1.63
C ALA A 213 4.83 5.61 -0.23
N ALA A 214 4.64 4.37 0.21
CA ALA A 214 4.20 4.06 1.58
C ALA A 214 5.18 4.59 2.63
N THR A 215 6.49 4.48 2.39
CA THR A 215 7.53 5.04 3.26
C THR A 215 7.45 6.57 3.31
N ALA A 216 7.23 7.23 2.18
CA ALA A 216 7.08 8.68 2.11
C ALA A 216 5.82 9.15 2.87
N ILE A 217 4.68 8.48 2.67
CA ILE A 217 3.43 8.75 3.40
C ILE A 217 3.64 8.59 4.90
N ALA A 218 4.33 7.52 5.33
CA ALA A 218 4.64 7.29 6.74
C ALA A 218 5.56 8.37 7.34
N GLN A 219 6.38 9.02 6.52
CA GLN A 219 7.24 10.15 6.91
C GLN A 219 6.54 11.51 6.77
N GLY A 220 5.27 11.54 6.36
CA GLY A 220 4.49 12.77 6.16
C GLY A 220 4.70 13.46 4.80
N ASP A 221 5.47 12.86 3.89
CA ASP A 221 5.59 13.35 2.50
C ASP A 221 4.41 12.85 1.66
N LEU A 222 3.34 13.63 1.66
CA LEU A 222 2.12 13.40 0.88
C LEU A 222 2.20 13.99 -0.54
N SER A 223 3.39 14.42 -0.99
CA SER A 223 3.59 14.94 -2.35
C SER A 223 3.86 13.83 -3.36
N ARG A 224 4.32 12.66 -2.89
CA ARG A 224 4.65 11.53 -3.75
C ARG A 224 3.41 10.77 -4.19
N ARG A 225 3.36 10.49 -5.49
CA ARG A 225 2.36 9.63 -6.11
C ARG A 225 3.00 8.40 -6.70
N ILE A 226 2.25 7.30 -6.68
CA ILE A 226 2.60 6.06 -7.36
C ILE A 226 2.24 6.23 -8.84
N THR A 227 3.26 6.23 -9.71
CA THR A 227 3.11 6.45 -11.16
C THR A 227 3.44 5.20 -11.99
N VAL A 228 3.48 4.03 -11.38
CA VAL A 228 3.86 2.80 -12.09
C VAL A 228 2.84 2.46 -13.17
N SER A 229 3.33 2.08 -14.35
CA SER A 229 2.54 1.49 -15.43
C SER A 229 2.10 0.08 -15.05
N ALA A 230 1.21 -0.02 -14.07
CA ALA A 230 0.58 -1.25 -13.67
C ALA A 230 -0.71 -1.47 -14.46
N ARG A 231 -1.13 -2.73 -14.60
CA ARG A 231 -2.45 -3.12 -15.11
C ARG A 231 -3.06 -4.11 -14.12
N GLY A 232 -4.40 -4.21 -14.13
CA GLY A 232 -5.13 -5.09 -13.22
C GLY A 232 -5.04 -4.63 -11.77
N GLU A 233 -4.92 -5.59 -10.86
CA GLU A 233 -5.01 -5.43 -9.41
C GLU A 233 -3.92 -4.51 -8.85
N VAL A 234 -2.74 -4.50 -9.46
CA VAL A 234 -1.63 -3.62 -9.03
C VAL A 234 -1.93 -2.16 -9.34
N ALA A 235 -2.65 -1.89 -10.44
CA ALA A 235 -3.09 -0.53 -10.76
C ALA A 235 -4.16 -0.06 -9.77
N GLU A 236 -5.13 -0.92 -9.45
CA GLU A 236 -6.17 -0.62 -8.46
C GLU A 236 -5.58 -0.36 -7.06
N LEU A 237 -4.57 -1.14 -6.66
CA LEU A 237 -3.83 -0.89 -5.42
C LEU A 237 -3.11 0.45 -5.44
N ALA A 238 -2.44 0.80 -6.55
CA ALA A 238 -1.77 2.08 -6.70
C ALA A 238 -2.77 3.25 -6.62
N ASP A 239 -3.93 3.12 -7.27
CA ASP A 239 -5.00 4.12 -7.24
C ASP A 239 -5.59 4.27 -5.83
N THR A 240 -5.77 3.15 -5.12
CA THR A 240 -6.25 3.17 -3.72
C THR A 240 -5.27 3.91 -2.80
N ILE A 241 -3.97 3.66 -2.93
CA ILE A 241 -2.95 4.35 -2.13
C ILE A 241 -2.84 5.83 -2.54
N ASN A 242 -2.94 6.14 -3.82
CA ASN A 242 -2.97 7.54 -4.30
C ASN A 242 -4.19 8.28 -3.73
N SER A 243 -5.37 7.66 -3.73
CA SER A 243 -6.60 8.23 -3.14
C SER A 243 -6.49 8.44 -1.63
N LEU A 244 -5.87 7.48 -0.91
CA LEU A 244 -5.55 7.65 0.51
C LEU A 244 -4.61 8.84 0.74
N THR A 245 -3.58 8.98 -0.10
CA THR A 245 -2.61 10.09 -0.03
C THR A 245 -3.28 11.44 -0.28
N ASP A 246 -4.18 11.51 -1.27
CA ASP A 246 -4.95 12.72 -1.56
C ASP A 246 -5.86 13.08 -0.37
N THR A 247 -6.54 12.11 0.24
CA THR A 247 -7.40 12.31 1.42
C THR A 247 -6.59 12.82 2.61
N LEU A 248 -5.44 12.19 2.89
CA LEU A 248 -4.52 12.62 3.94
C LEU A 248 -4.05 14.06 3.74
N ARG A 249 -3.73 14.41 2.48
CA ARG A 249 -3.25 15.75 2.13
C ARG A 249 -4.33 16.80 2.34
N LEU A 250 -5.54 16.54 1.82
CA LEU A 250 -6.69 17.43 2.00
C LEU A 250 -7.00 17.63 3.49
N PHE A 251 -7.00 16.55 4.27
CA PHE A 251 -7.23 16.63 5.71
C PHE A 251 -6.15 17.46 6.42
N ALA A 252 -4.87 17.25 6.11
CA ALA A 252 -3.77 17.99 6.70
C ALA A 252 -3.82 19.49 6.36
N ASP A 253 -4.09 19.82 5.10
CA ASP A 253 -4.26 21.21 4.65
C ASP A 253 -5.42 21.88 5.40
N GLU A 254 -6.53 21.16 5.58
CA GLU A 254 -7.73 21.69 6.18
C GLU A 254 -7.61 21.88 7.70
N VAL A 255 -7.02 20.93 8.41
CA VAL A 255 -6.71 21.09 9.84
C VAL A 255 -5.76 22.27 10.06
N THR A 256 -4.74 22.40 9.21
CA THR A 256 -3.79 23.53 9.28
C THR A 256 -4.51 24.85 9.04
N ARG A 257 -5.41 24.90 8.06
CA ARG A 257 -6.21 26.10 7.74
C ARG A 257 -7.11 26.50 8.90
N VAL A 258 -7.90 25.57 9.44
CA VAL A 258 -8.83 25.84 10.55
C VAL A 258 -8.08 26.24 11.82
N ALA A 259 -6.96 25.57 12.13
CA ALA A 259 -6.11 25.92 13.27
C ALA A 259 -5.55 27.35 13.13
N ARG A 260 -5.14 27.74 11.92
CA ARG A 260 -4.67 29.11 11.65
C ARG A 260 -5.82 30.12 11.75
N GLU A 261 -6.95 29.90 11.07
CA GLU A 261 -8.06 30.84 11.04
C GLU A 261 -8.70 31.05 12.42
N VAL A 262 -9.09 29.96 13.09
CA VAL A 262 -9.81 30.04 14.37
C VAL A 262 -8.84 30.26 15.53
N GLY A 263 -7.69 29.56 15.53
CA GLY A 263 -6.75 29.57 16.65
C GLY A 263 -5.76 30.73 16.64
N THR A 264 -5.33 31.21 15.46
CA THR A 264 -4.27 32.23 15.35
C THR A 264 -4.79 33.57 14.85
N GLU A 265 -5.57 33.58 13.77
CA GLU A 265 -6.09 34.81 13.15
C GLU A 265 -7.36 35.33 13.84
N GLY A 266 -8.01 34.52 14.68
CA GLY A 266 -9.26 34.87 15.37
C GLY A 266 -10.46 35.02 14.42
N ARG A 267 -10.37 34.48 13.20
CA ARG A 267 -11.48 34.44 12.23
C ARG A 267 -12.43 33.30 12.62
N LEU A 268 -13.32 33.61 13.56
CA LEU A 268 -14.25 32.65 14.15
C LEU A 268 -15.30 32.17 13.13
N GLY A 269 -15.62 30.87 13.17
CA GLY A 269 -16.57 30.21 12.28
C GLY A 269 -15.96 29.35 11.18
N GLY A 270 -14.62 29.28 11.11
CA GLY A 270 -13.93 28.35 10.22
C GLY A 270 -14.23 26.89 10.58
N GLN A 271 -14.56 26.09 9.57
CA GLN A 271 -14.81 24.65 9.69
C GLN A 271 -14.00 23.90 8.64
N ALA A 272 -13.59 22.69 8.98
CA ALA A 272 -12.94 21.73 8.12
C ALA A 272 -13.97 21.07 7.19
N GLU A 273 -13.73 21.15 5.89
CA GLU A 273 -14.49 20.51 4.82
C GLU A 273 -13.56 19.55 4.05
N VAL A 274 -13.68 18.26 4.36
CA VAL A 274 -12.93 17.21 3.66
C VAL A 274 -13.93 16.34 2.89
N PRO A 275 -13.91 16.35 1.55
CA PRO A 275 -14.90 15.64 0.75
C PRO A 275 -14.72 14.12 0.84
N ASN A 276 -15.82 13.38 0.74
CA ASN A 276 -15.85 11.91 0.64
C ASN A 276 -15.19 11.17 1.82
N VAL A 277 -15.07 11.80 2.99
CA VAL A 277 -14.55 11.13 4.19
C VAL A 277 -15.61 10.24 4.83
N ALA A 278 -15.18 9.06 5.28
CA ALA A 278 -15.99 8.10 6.03
C ALA A 278 -15.17 7.49 7.17
N GLY A 279 -15.84 6.82 8.11
CA GLY A 279 -15.20 6.20 9.27
C GLY A 279 -14.34 7.20 10.05
N THR A 280 -13.12 6.79 10.41
CA THR A 280 -12.22 7.59 11.25
C THR A 280 -11.92 8.98 10.68
N TRP A 281 -11.83 9.14 9.35
CA TRP A 281 -11.60 10.45 8.73
C TRP A 281 -12.75 11.42 8.97
N LYS A 282 -13.99 10.90 8.93
CA LYS A 282 -15.17 11.68 9.25
C LYS A 282 -15.21 12.06 10.73
N ASP A 283 -14.95 11.09 11.61
CA ASP A 283 -14.94 11.34 13.06
C ASP A 283 -13.92 12.41 13.45
N LEU A 284 -12.73 12.39 12.85
CA LEU A 284 -11.69 13.40 13.07
C LEU A 284 -12.10 14.78 12.54
N THR A 285 -12.72 14.84 11.36
CA THR A 285 -13.22 16.10 10.77
C THR A 285 -14.33 16.70 11.65
N ASP A 286 -15.27 15.88 12.09
CA ASP A 286 -16.38 16.28 12.95
C ASP A 286 -15.86 16.76 14.32
N ALA A 287 -14.82 16.12 14.87
CA ALA A 287 -14.17 16.54 16.11
C ALA A 287 -13.46 17.90 16.00
N VAL A 288 -12.72 18.15 14.91
CA VAL A 288 -12.09 19.46 14.65
C VAL A 288 -13.16 20.55 14.50
N ASN A 289 -14.25 20.24 13.80
CA ASN A 289 -15.38 21.15 13.63
C ASN A 289 -16.09 21.46 14.94
N LEU A 290 -16.29 20.47 15.80
CA LEU A 290 -16.87 20.68 17.13
C LEU A 290 -15.98 21.58 17.99
N MET A 291 -14.66 21.36 17.97
CA MET A 291 -13.71 22.22 18.68
C MET A 291 -13.75 23.66 18.16
N ALA A 292 -13.71 23.86 16.83
CA ALA A 292 -13.74 25.17 16.20
C ALA A 292 -15.05 25.92 16.46
N ALA A 293 -16.20 25.21 16.41
CA ALA A 293 -17.51 25.76 16.72
C ALA A 293 -17.62 26.19 18.19
N ASN A 294 -17.19 25.34 19.13
CA ASN A 294 -17.19 25.69 20.56
C ASN A 294 -16.35 26.94 20.85
N LEU A 295 -15.12 27.00 20.33
CA LEU A 295 -14.26 28.18 20.49
C LEU A 295 -14.89 29.43 19.86
N THR A 296 -15.49 29.28 18.68
CA THR A 296 -16.20 30.36 17.99
C THR A 296 -17.33 30.93 18.83
N ASP A 297 -18.22 30.08 19.34
CA ASP A 297 -19.39 30.53 20.08
C ASP A 297 -18.99 31.13 21.42
N GLN A 298 -18.01 30.53 22.11
CA GLN A 298 -17.51 31.01 23.39
C GLN A 298 -16.84 32.38 23.28
N VAL A 299 -15.89 32.54 22.35
CA VAL A 299 -15.17 33.81 22.17
C VAL A 299 -16.11 34.90 21.64
N ARG A 300 -17.01 34.56 20.72
CA ARG A 300 -18.00 35.52 20.19
C ARG A 300 -18.97 35.97 21.27
N GLY A 301 -19.43 35.07 22.13
CA GLY A 301 -20.28 35.40 23.29
C GLY A 301 -19.59 36.38 24.25
N ILE A 302 -18.31 36.15 24.58
CA ILE A 302 -17.52 37.06 25.42
C ILE A 302 -17.37 38.44 24.74
N ALA A 303 -17.06 38.47 23.45
CA ALA A 303 -16.87 39.71 22.71
C ALA A 303 -18.17 40.54 22.62
N GLN A 304 -19.33 39.89 22.43
CA GLN A 304 -20.63 40.54 22.39
C GLN A 304 -20.95 41.22 23.72
N VAL A 305 -20.81 40.52 24.85
CA VAL A 305 -21.08 41.07 26.17
C VAL A 305 -20.09 42.16 26.54
N SER A 306 -18.80 41.99 26.24
CA SER A 306 -17.79 43.03 26.46
C SER A 306 -18.11 44.30 25.66
N THR A 307 -18.60 44.16 24.43
CA THR A 307 -19.04 45.29 23.59
C THR A 307 -20.30 45.95 24.15
N ALA A 308 -21.25 45.18 24.67
CA ALA A 308 -22.46 45.70 25.30
C ALA A 308 -22.11 46.53 26.54
N VAL A 309 -21.25 46.00 27.42
CA VAL A 309 -20.74 46.69 28.60
C VAL A 309 -20.04 47.99 28.22
N ALA A 310 -19.18 47.96 27.19
CA ALA A 310 -18.49 49.16 26.70
C ALA A 310 -19.46 50.24 26.16
N ARG A 311 -20.65 49.85 25.71
CA ARG A 311 -21.74 50.76 25.27
C ARG A 311 -22.69 51.14 26.41
N GLY A 312 -22.46 50.66 27.62
CA GLY A 312 -23.31 50.91 28.79
C GLY A 312 -24.53 50.00 28.91
N ASP A 313 -24.67 48.96 28.07
CA ASP A 313 -25.71 47.95 28.24
C ASP A 313 -25.23 46.85 29.19
N LEU A 314 -25.69 46.94 30.44
CA LEU A 314 -25.33 46.02 31.53
C LEU A 314 -26.37 44.90 31.71
N SER A 315 -27.32 44.78 30.78
CA SER A 315 -28.36 43.72 30.81
C SER A 315 -27.90 42.41 30.16
N GLN A 316 -26.84 42.46 29.34
CA GLN A 316 -26.36 41.30 28.56
C GLN A 316 -25.44 40.40 29.37
N LYS A 317 -25.64 39.08 29.24
CA LYS A 317 -24.77 38.06 29.85
C LYS A 317 -24.32 37.04 28.82
N ILE A 318 -23.18 36.41 29.10
CA ILE A 318 -22.69 35.29 28.31
C ILE A 318 -23.56 34.09 28.67
N THR A 319 -24.27 33.54 27.69
CA THR A 319 -25.18 32.40 27.86
C THR A 319 -24.61 31.09 27.34
N VAL A 320 -23.72 31.14 26.34
CA VAL A 320 -23.11 29.98 25.67
C VAL A 320 -22.49 28.98 26.66
N ASP A 321 -22.65 27.69 26.39
CA ASP A 321 -22.10 26.62 27.23
C ASP A 321 -20.56 26.61 27.21
N ALA A 322 -19.99 26.50 28.40
CA ALA A 322 -18.56 26.54 28.62
C ALA A 322 -18.17 25.54 29.72
N ARG A 323 -16.94 25.03 29.64
CA ARG A 323 -16.34 24.13 30.64
C ARG A 323 -14.89 24.56 30.88
N GLY A 324 -14.33 24.12 32.01
CA GLY A 324 -12.94 24.41 32.38
C GLY A 324 -12.67 25.91 32.49
N GLU A 325 -11.51 26.36 32.00
CA GLU A 325 -11.05 27.75 32.07
C GLU A 325 -12.00 28.73 31.37
N ILE A 326 -12.68 28.29 30.29
CA ILE A 326 -13.66 29.14 29.60
C ILE A 326 -14.91 29.37 30.45
N LEU A 327 -15.30 28.40 31.29
CA LEU A 327 -16.42 28.59 32.23
C LEU A 327 -16.05 29.59 33.33
N GLU A 328 -14.83 29.53 33.83
CA GLU A 328 -14.32 30.50 34.81
C GLU A 328 -14.29 31.92 34.22
N LEU A 329 -13.82 32.06 32.97
CA LEU A 329 -13.84 33.34 32.26
C LEU A 329 -15.28 33.85 32.05
N LYS A 330 -16.20 32.98 31.60
CA LYS A 330 -17.64 33.28 31.47
C LYS A 330 -18.20 33.80 32.80
N SER A 331 -17.94 33.09 33.90
CA SER A 331 -18.44 33.47 35.22
C SER A 331 -17.86 34.81 35.67
N THR A 332 -16.56 35.02 35.49
CA THR A 332 -15.87 36.27 35.85
C THR A 332 -16.46 37.46 35.12
N VAL A 333 -16.66 37.34 33.81
CA VAL A 333 -17.27 38.41 33.00
C VAL A 333 -18.72 38.65 33.44
N ASN A 334 -19.52 37.61 33.65
CA ASN A 334 -20.91 37.78 34.09
C ASN A 334 -21.01 38.42 35.49
N THR A 335 -20.14 38.06 36.43
CA THR A 335 -20.09 38.68 37.76
C THR A 335 -19.68 40.15 37.69
N MET A 336 -18.73 40.50 36.82
CA MET A 336 -18.37 41.90 36.56
C MET A 336 -19.57 42.69 36.03
N VAL A 337 -20.35 42.12 35.09
CA VAL A 337 -21.59 42.76 34.59
C VAL A 337 -22.59 42.98 35.74
N ASP A 338 -22.79 41.99 36.61
CA ASP A 338 -23.69 42.12 37.76
C ASP A 338 -23.27 43.22 38.74
N GLN A 339 -21.98 43.30 39.04
CA GLN A 339 -21.42 44.34 39.91
C GLN A 339 -21.57 45.73 39.29
N LEU A 340 -21.29 45.86 38.00
CA LEU A 340 -21.49 47.11 37.24
C LEU A 340 -22.95 47.55 37.25
N SER A 341 -23.88 46.64 36.95
CA SER A 341 -25.32 46.93 36.90
C SER A 341 -25.82 47.39 38.28
N SER A 342 -25.47 46.65 39.32
CA SER A 342 -25.88 46.97 40.70
C SER A 342 -25.32 48.33 41.15
N PHE A 343 -24.08 48.64 40.79
CA PHE A 343 -23.48 49.94 41.09
C PHE A 343 -24.17 51.08 40.33
N ALA A 344 -24.45 50.90 39.04
CA ALA A 344 -25.12 51.90 38.22
C ALA A 344 -26.54 52.21 38.71
N ASP A 345 -27.31 51.19 39.08
CA ASP A 345 -28.64 51.34 39.66
C ASP A 345 -28.58 52.12 40.97
N GLU A 346 -27.61 51.80 41.82
CA GLU A 346 -27.50 52.39 43.14
C GLU A 346 -27.03 53.85 43.10
N VAL A 347 -26.08 54.17 42.24
CA VAL A 347 -25.68 55.57 41.99
C VAL A 347 -26.84 56.38 41.45
N THR A 348 -27.61 55.83 40.49
CA THR A 348 -28.79 56.49 39.93
C THR A 348 -29.85 56.72 41.00
N ARG A 349 -30.09 55.73 41.87
CA ARG A 349 -31.05 55.82 42.97
C ARG A 349 -30.65 56.90 43.98
N VAL A 350 -29.41 56.91 44.45
CA VAL A 350 -28.91 57.90 45.41
C VAL A 350 -28.91 59.30 44.81
N ALA A 351 -28.51 59.45 43.55
CA ALA A 351 -28.56 60.73 42.84
C ALA A 351 -30.00 61.27 42.74
N ARG A 352 -30.98 60.41 42.45
CA ARG A 352 -32.40 60.78 42.43
C ARG A 352 -32.91 61.14 43.82
N GLU A 353 -32.70 60.29 44.82
CA GLU A 353 -33.24 60.49 46.18
C GLU A 353 -32.66 61.72 46.87
N VAL A 354 -31.32 61.83 46.91
CA VAL A 354 -30.65 62.90 47.65
C VAL A 354 -30.57 64.18 46.81
N GLY A 355 -30.31 64.05 45.51
CA GLY A 355 -30.08 65.20 44.62
C GLY A 355 -31.35 65.82 44.03
N THR A 356 -32.36 65.01 43.69
CA THR A 356 -33.57 65.50 43.00
C THR A 356 -34.80 65.54 43.91
N GLU A 357 -35.06 64.47 44.66
CA GLU A 357 -36.25 64.36 45.51
C GLU A 357 -36.08 65.01 46.89
N GLY A 358 -34.85 65.37 47.27
CA GLY A 358 -34.54 65.93 48.58
C GLY A 358 -34.77 64.96 49.75
N LYS A 359 -34.85 63.66 49.48
CA LYS A 359 -34.89 62.59 50.50
C LYS A 359 -33.50 62.39 51.07
N LEU A 360 -33.14 63.26 52.01
CA LEU A 360 -31.82 63.28 52.62
C LEU A 360 -31.57 62.05 53.50
N GLY A 361 -30.39 61.44 53.37
CA GLY A 361 -29.97 60.24 54.11
C GLY A 361 -29.88 58.96 53.28
N GLY A 362 -30.22 59.01 51.99
CA GLY A 362 -30.00 57.89 51.07
C GLY A 362 -28.51 57.58 50.91
N GLN A 363 -28.16 56.30 51.00
CA GLN A 363 -26.80 55.78 50.82
C GLN A 363 -26.81 54.62 49.84
N ALA A 364 -25.75 54.53 49.05
CA ALA A 364 -25.45 53.44 48.16
C ALA A 364 -25.01 52.18 48.92
N ALA A 365 -25.67 51.06 48.66
CA ALA A 365 -25.37 49.74 49.19
C ALA A 365 -25.24 48.74 48.03
N VAL A 366 -24.02 48.56 47.53
CA VAL A 366 -23.73 47.61 46.46
C VAL A 366 -23.14 46.33 47.08
N PRO A 367 -23.78 45.15 46.92
CA PRO A 367 -23.31 43.91 47.53
C PRO A 367 -22.02 43.40 46.86
N ASN A 368 -21.16 42.73 47.63
CA ASN A 368 -19.97 42.02 47.14
C ASN A 368 -18.99 42.88 46.32
N VAL A 369 -18.88 44.17 46.64
CA VAL A 369 -17.89 45.07 46.04
C VAL A 369 -16.59 45.09 46.84
N SER A 370 -15.47 45.11 46.14
CA SER A 370 -14.13 45.21 46.71
C SER A 370 -13.23 46.07 45.82
N GLY A 371 -12.06 46.48 46.34
CA GLY A 371 -11.14 47.38 45.62
C GLY A 371 -11.82 48.68 45.18
N THR A 372 -11.57 49.09 43.93
CA THR A 372 -12.09 50.34 43.36
C THR A 372 -13.61 50.47 43.44
N TRP A 373 -14.36 49.36 43.35
CA TRP A 373 -15.82 49.40 43.46
C TRP A 373 -16.31 49.82 44.84
N ARG A 374 -15.62 49.35 45.89
CA ARG A 374 -15.91 49.76 47.27
C ARG A 374 -15.57 51.23 47.47
N ASP A 375 -14.40 51.66 46.98
CA ASP A 375 -13.94 53.04 47.14
C ASP A 375 -14.88 54.04 46.44
N LEU A 376 -15.40 53.69 45.26
CA LEU A 376 -16.40 54.50 44.55
C LEU A 376 -17.74 54.56 45.30
N THR A 377 -18.20 53.42 45.85
CA THR A 377 -19.43 53.36 46.65
C THR A 377 -19.31 54.24 47.91
N GLU A 378 -18.17 54.16 48.61
CA GLU A 378 -17.87 55.00 49.77
C GLU A 378 -17.81 56.49 49.41
N SER A 379 -17.24 56.84 48.25
CA SER A 379 -17.19 58.22 47.76
C SER A 379 -18.58 58.78 47.50
N VAL A 380 -19.47 58.01 46.86
CA VAL A 380 -20.88 58.41 46.63
C VAL A 380 -21.61 58.57 47.97
N ASN A 381 -21.38 57.68 48.93
CA ASN A 381 -21.94 57.78 50.27
C ASN A 381 -21.46 59.00 51.04
N GLN A 382 -20.17 59.34 50.91
CA GLN A 382 -19.61 60.53 51.54
C GLN A 382 -20.21 61.80 50.95
N LEU A 383 -20.37 61.86 49.62
CA LEU A 383 -21.06 62.97 48.94
C LEU A 383 -22.50 63.11 49.43
N ALA A 384 -23.26 62.01 49.44
CA ALA A 384 -24.65 62.00 49.89
C ALA A 384 -24.81 62.39 51.37
N SER A 385 -23.91 61.93 52.23
CA SER A 385 -23.89 62.25 53.66
C SER A 385 -23.57 63.73 53.91
N ASN A 386 -22.57 64.28 53.22
CA ASN A 386 -22.22 65.70 53.30
C ASN A 386 -23.39 66.58 52.87
N LEU A 387 -23.98 66.30 51.71
CA LEU A 387 -25.13 67.06 51.20
C LEU A 387 -26.33 66.97 52.15
N THR A 388 -26.61 65.76 52.67
CA THR A 388 -27.65 65.53 53.68
C THR A 388 -27.44 66.35 54.94
N GLY A 389 -26.24 66.32 55.52
CA GLY A 389 -25.91 67.05 56.74
C GLY A 389 -26.01 68.56 56.53
N GLN A 390 -25.47 69.04 55.41
CA GLN A 390 -25.46 70.46 55.07
C GLN A 390 -26.88 71.01 54.87
N VAL A 391 -27.68 70.39 54.00
CA VAL A 391 -29.04 70.86 53.69
C VAL A 391 -29.96 70.72 54.89
N ARG A 392 -29.87 69.62 55.66
CA ARG A 392 -30.72 69.41 56.85
C ARG A 392 -30.42 70.45 57.94
N ASN A 393 -29.16 70.81 58.16
CA ASN A 393 -28.80 71.83 59.15
C ASN A 393 -29.28 73.23 58.72
N ILE A 394 -29.16 73.57 57.43
CA ILE A 394 -29.71 74.81 56.86
C ILE A 394 -31.23 74.86 57.08
N ALA A 395 -31.94 73.77 56.78
CA ALA A 395 -33.39 73.69 56.95
C ALA A 395 -33.80 73.84 58.43
N GLN A 396 -33.08 73.21 59.36
CA GLN A 396 -33.32 73.34 60.80
C GLN A 396 -33.19 74.78 61.26
N VAL A 397 -32.10 75.46 60.91
CA VAL A 397 -31.85 76.85 61.32
C VAL A 397 -32.87 77.80 60.69
N THR A 398 -33.18 77.62 59.40
CA THR A 398 -34.18 78.45 58.72
C THR A 398 -35.58 78.26 59.32
N THR A 399 -35.93 77.04 59.75
CA THR A 399 -37.19 76.75 60.46
C THR A 399 -37.20 77.37 61.86
N ALA A 400 -36.10 77.30 62.60
CA ALA A 400 -35.98 77.96 63.91
C ALA A 400 -36.18 79.47 63.81
N VAL A 401 -35.51 80.09 62.82
CA VAL A 401 -35.67 81.52 62.50
C VAL A 401 -37.11 81.87 62.16
N ALA A 402 -37.78 81.06 61.32
CA ALA A 402 -39.19 81.28 60.98
C ALA A 402 -40.13 81.16 62.19
N ASN A 403 -39.78 80.35 63.18
CA ASN A 403 -40.50 80.21 64.45
C ASN A 403 -40.10 81.25 65.51
N GLY A 404 -39.22 82.20 65.17
CA GLY A 404 -38.77 83.28 66.05
C GLY A 404 -37.59 82.93 66.96
N ASP A 405 -37.00 81.74 66.83
CA ASP A 405 -35.76 81.38 67.54
C ASP A 405 -34.54 81.80 66.71
N LEU A 406 -34.00 82.96 67.05
CA LEU A 406 -32.83 83.57 66.39
C LEU A 406 -31.51 83.19 67.08
N SER A 407 -31.54 82.26 68.04
CA SER A 407 -30.33 81.76 68.70
C SER A 407 -29.61 80.68 67.89
N GLN A 408 -30.30 80.06 66.92
CA GLN A 408 -29.76 78.94 66.14
C GLN A 408 -28.87 79.42 64.99
N LYS A 409 -27.75 78.72 64.78
CA LYS A 409 -26.80 78.97 63.69
C LYS A 409 -26.49 77.68 62.95
N ILE A 410 -26.15 77.80 61.68
CA ILE A 410 -25.62 76.67 60.90
C ILE A 410 -24.20 76.41 61.39
N THR A 411 -23.93 75.19 61.83
CA THR A 411 -22.65 74.79 62.44
C THR A 411 -21.89 73.74 61.63
N VAL A 412 -22.55 73.01 60.74
CA VAL A 412 -21.95 71.95 59.91
C VAL A 412 -20.79 72.47 59.03
N ASP A 413 -19.78 71.63 58.81
CA ASP A 413 -18.64 71.96 57.94
C ASP A 413 -19.09 72.08 56.48
N ALA A 414 -18.67 73.15 55.83
CA ALA A 414 -19.10 73.54 54.50
C ALA A 414 -17.95 74.20 53.74
N ARG A 415 -17.90 73.97 52.43
CA ARG A 415 -16.90 74.56 51.53
C ARG A 415 -17.59 75.02 50.25
N GLY A 416 -16.93 75.91 49.50
CA GLY A 416 -17.45 76.45 48.24
C GLY A 416 -18.79 77.16 48.42
N GLU A 417 -19.70 76.97 47.46
CA GLU A 417 -21.03 77.61 47.44
C GLU A 417 -21.87 77.31 48.69
N ILE A 418 -21.71 76.12 49.29
CA ILE A 418 -22.44 75.77 50.52
C ILE A 418 -21.93 76.59 51.72
N LEU A 419 -20.65 76.95 51.76
CA LEU A 419 -20.10 77.82 52.81
C LEU A 419 -20.63 79.25 52.69
N GLU A 420 -20.75 79.74 51.46
CA GLU A 420 -21.33 81.05 51.18
C GLU A 420 -22.81 81.09 51.60
N LEU A 421 -23.57 80.06 51.25
CA LEU A 421 -24.96 79.90 51.70
C LEU A 421 -25.06 79.87 53.23
N LYS A 422 -24.22 79.05 53.89
CA LYS A 422 -24.12 79.01 55.36
C LYS A 422 -23.88 80.38 55.96
N SER A 423 -22.91 81.13 55.43
CA SER A 423 -22.52 82.45 55.94
C SER A 423 -23.62 83.48 55.75
N THR A 424 -24.30 83.45 54.59
CA THR A 424 -25.43 84.32 54.26
C THR A 424 -26.60 84.07 55.21
N VAL A 425 -27.00 82.81 55.41
CA VAL A 425 -28.08 82.47 56.34
C VAL A 425 -27.71 82.85 57.77
N ASN A 426 -26.48 82.56 58.22
CA ASN A 426 -26.04 82.95 59.56
C ASN A 426 -26.06 84.48 59.76
N THR A 427 -25.61 85.25 58.77
CA THR A 427 -25.64 86.73 58.81
C THR A 427 -27.07 87.25 58.83
N MET A 428 -27.99 86.64 58.07
CA MET A 428 -29.42 86.95 58.14
C MET A 428 -29.96 86.74 59.56
N VAL A 429 -29.60 85.61 60.21
CA VAL A 429 -30.01 85.37 61.61
C VAL A 429 -29.45 86.45 62.55
N ASP A 430 -28.19 86.88 62.39
CA ASP A 430 -27.61 87.95 63.20
C ASP A 430 -28.36 89.28 63.03
N GLN A 431 -28.66 89.65 61.79
CA GLN A 431 -29.37 90.88 61.46
C GLN A 431 -30.80 90.87 62.02
N LEU A 432 -31.52 89.75 61.87
CA LEU A 432 -32.86 89.59 62.43
C LEU A 432 -32.85 89.63 63.96
N SER A 433 -31.85 89.00 64.61
CA SER A 433 -31.73 89.02 66.07
C SER A 433 -31.52 90.45 66.57
N SER A 434 -30.58 91.17 65.96
CA SER A 434 -30.32 92.57 66.31
C SER A 434 -31.54 93.47 66.06
N PHE A 435 -32.30 93.22 64.99
CA PHE A 435 -33.52 93.97 64.70
C PHE A 435 -34.62 93.66 65.73
N ALA A 436 -34.80 92.40 66.12
CA ALA A 436 -35.76 92.00 67.15
C ALA A 436 -35.42 92.60 68.53
N ASP A 437 -34.13 92.63 68.88
CA ASP A 437 -33.65 93.29 70.10
C ASP A 437 -33.93 94.79 70.08
N GLU A 438 -33.69 95.45 68.94
CA GLU A 438 -33.92 96.86 68.75
C GLU A 438 -35.41 97.22 68.80
N VAL A 439 -36.28 96.43 68.16
CA VAL A 439 -37.74 96.58 68.26
C VAL A 439 -38.21 96.39 69.69
N THR A 440 -37.65 95.42 70.43
CA THR A 440 -37.98 95.20 71.85
C THR A 440 -37.52 96.37 72.71
N ARG A 441 -36.36 96.96 72.41
CA ARG A 441 -35.85 98.17 73.07
C ARG A 441 -36.76 99.37 72.80
N VAL A 442 -37.07 99.64 71.54
CA VAL A 442 -37.98 100.74 71.16
C VAL A 442 -39.36 100.54 71.76
N ALA A 443 -39.94 99.34 71.70
CA ALA A 443 -41.25 99.04 72.31
C ALA A 443 -41.27 99.28 73.84
N ARG A 444 -40.14 99.15 74.53
CA ARG A 444 -39.98 99.53 75.94
C ARG A 444 -39.78 101.03 76.18
N GLU A 445 -39.37 101.78 75.16
CA GLU A 445 -39.15 103.24 75.23
C GLU A 445 -40.38 104.05 74.82
N VAL A 446 -41.30 103.49 74.01
CA VAL A 446 -42.53 104.18 73.55
C VAL A 446 -43.81 103.81 74.32
N GLY A 447 -43.75 102.81 75.21
CA GLY A 447 -44.82 102.47 76.16
C GLY A 447 -44.43 102.88 77.57
#